data_AF-A0A7C1R8W9-F1
#
_entry.id   AF-A0A7C1R8W9-F1
#
_cell.length_a   1.000
_cell.length_b   1.000
_cell.length_c   1.000
_cell.angle_alpha   90.00
_cell.angle_beta   90.00
_cell.angle_gamma   90.00
#
_symmetry.space_group_name_H-M   'P 1'
#
loop_
_entity.id
_entity.type
_entity.pdbx_description
1 polymer ?
#
loop_
_entity_poly.entity_id
_entity_poly.type
_entity_poly.pdbx_seq_one_letter_code
_entity_poly.pdbx_strand_id
1 'polypeptide(L)'
;MIYKELSLSDDLQQGDIFTELPFSYFDLDALFVYTDDSTFGEISWKDLTKEDIQILADIEKVYAIILSQDCDCLREEYISLIVVSEWKKDYKKSNKWREEIIKLNRSRPSKMYLPPDSNFNINKKMHIDFSQIFNLKRENLINLKNLRLCRLNEEAMDHFREKLAFYFHRYAFDEFYPLDKEEMDSYEKWRKEAYERRNYQR
;
A
#
# COMPACT_ATOMS: atom_id res chain seq x y z
N MET A 1 -1.02 19.09 12.35
CA MET A 1 -1.04 18.97 10.88
C MET A 1 -0.30 17.68 10.54
N ILE A 2 -0.84 16.80 9.70
CA ILE A 2 -0.35 15.39 9.59
C ILE A 2 0.75 15.18 8.53
N TYR A 3 1.05 16.22 7.76
CA TYR A 3 2.01 16.21 6.67
C TYR A 3 3.29 16.94 7.08
N LYS A 4 4.40 16.58 6.45
CA LYS A 4 5.68 17.29 6.53
C LYS A 4 6.24 17.52 5.13
N GLU A 5 6.99 18.62 5.01
CA GLU A 5 7.74 18.96 3.80
C GLU A 5 8.87 17.97 3.52
N LEU A 6 9.29 17.98 2.26
CA LEU A 6 10.29 17.09 1.71
C LEU A 6 11.27 17.89 0.85
N SER A 7 12.52 17.46 0.83
CA SER A 7 13.49 17.90 -0.16
C SER A 7 13.52 16.93 -1.35
N LEU A 8 13.81 17.45 -2.55
CA LEU A 8 14.07 16.62 -3.73
C LEU A 8 15.29 15.71 -3.56
N SER A 9 16.23 16.09 -2.67
CA SER A 9 17.37 15.26 -2.31
C SER A 9 17.00 14.07 -1.43
N ASP A 10 15.85 14.10 -0.75
CA ASP A 10 15.48 13.07 0.21
C ASP A 10 15.23 11.74 -0.50
N ASP A 11 15.67 10.66 0.13
CA ASP A 11 15.34 9.31 -0.30
C ASP A 11 13.83 9.06 -0.20
N LEU A 12 13.36 8.13 -1.03
CA LEU A 12 12.01 7.58 -0.94
C LEU A 12 11.89 6.83 0.39
N GLN A 13 10.78 7.02 1.09
CA GLN A 13 10.46 6.31 2.33
C GLN A 13 8.96 6.03 2.39
N GLN A 14 8.59 5.16 3.33
CA GLN A 14 7.20 4.88 3.62
C GLN A 14 6.44 6.17 3.93
N GLY A 15 5.19 6.23 3.47
CA GLY A 15 4.29 7.35 3.71
C GLY A 15 4.60 8.63 2.92
N ASP A 16 5.53 8.57 1.95
CA ASP A 16 5.65 9.58 0.91
C ASP A 16 4.40 9.59 0.02
N ILE A 17 3.84 10.78 -0.19
CA ILE A 17 2.65 10.98 -1.01
C ILE A 17 3.06 11.61 -2.33
N PHE A 18 2.72 10.94 -3.41
CA PHE A 18 2.86 11.42 -4.78
C PHE A 18 1.51 11.86 -5.34
N THR A 19 1.58 12.75 -6.32
CA THR A 19 0.44 13.12 -7.17
C THR A 19 0.71 12.69 -8.61
N GLU A 20 -0.35 12.63 -9.41
CA GLU A 20 -0.30 12.34 -10.84
C GLU A 20 0.45 11.05 -11.25
N LEU A 21 0.47 10.03 -10.39
CA LEU A 21 1.05 8.74 -10.75
C LEU A 21 0.10 7.98 -11.67
N PRO A 22 0.63 7.24 -12.66
CA PRO A 22 -0.18 6.40 -13.53
C PRO A 22 -0.70 5.18 -12.78
N PHE A 23 -1.99 4.92 -12.91
CA PHE A 23 -2.64 3.75 -12.35
C PHE A 23 -3.73 3.23 -13.30
N SER A 24 -3.93 1.91 -13.33
CA SER A 24 -4.89 1.27 -14.23
C SER A 24 -5.49 0.04 -13.58
N TYR A 25 -6.73 -0.27 -13.97
CA TYR A 25 -7.38 -1.55 -13.71
C TYR A 25 -7.48 -2.32 -15.03
N PHE A 26 -7.16 -3.61 -14.97
CA PHE A 26 -7.35 -4.51 -16.08
C PHE A 26 -8.70 -5.22 -15.94
N ASP A 27 -9.55 -5.09 -16.95
CA ASP A 27 -10.67 -6.01 -17.14
C ASP A 27 -10.14 -7.23 -17.89
N LEU A 28 -9.96 -8.33 -17.15
CA LEU A 28 -9.39 -9.56 -17.71
C LEU A 28 -10.31 -10.26 -18.70
N ASP A 29 -11.59 -9.88 -18.81
CA ASP A 29 -12.48 -10.39 -19.84
C ASP A 29 -12.42 -9.57 -21.13
N ALA A 30 -11.85 -8.35 -21.05
CA ALA A 30 -11.90 -7.34 -22.10
C ALA A 30 -10.55 -6.62 -22.30
N LEU A 31 -9.47 -7.37 -22.53
CA LEU A 31 -8.15 -6.79 -22.74
C LEU A 31 -7.96 -6.37 -24.20
N PHE A 32 -7.58 -5.11 -24.42
CA PHE A 32 -7.17 -4.65 -25.75
C PHE A 32 -5.73 -5.07 -26.01
N VAL A 33 -5.54 -6.11 -26.83
CA VAL A 33 -4.22 -6.67 -27.11
C VAL A 33 -3.77 -6.28 -28.51
N TYR A 34 -2.49 -5.90 -28.60
CA TYR A 34 -1.79 -5.73 -29.87
C TYR A 34 -0.86 -6.92 -30.08
N THR A 35 -1.02 -7.60 -31.22
CA THR A 35 -0.15 -8.71 -31.63
C THR A 35 0.56 -8.37 -32.92
N ASP A 36 1.77 -8.92 -33.12
CA ASP A 36 2.60 -8.70 -34.31
C ASP A 36 1.88 -9.03 -35.63
N ASP A 37 0.88 -9.91 -35.58
CA ASP A 37 0.03 -10.30 -36.70
C ASP A 37 -0.99 -9.21 -37.11
N SER A 38 -0.85 -7.98 -36.57
CA SER A 38 -1.72 -6.83 -36.81
C SER A 38 -3.17 -7.02 -36.32
N THR A 39 -3.44 -8.08 -35.54
CA THR A 39 -4.71 -8.25 -34.84
C THR A 39 -4.75 -7.30 -33.66
N PHE A 40 -5.66 -6.33 -33.77
CA PHE A 40 -6.09 -5.43 -32.71
C PHE A 40 -7.51 -5.82 -32.31
N GLY A 41 -7.71 -6.16 -31.04
CA GLY A 41 -9.03 -6.57 -30.58
C GLY A 41 -9.10 -6.79 -29.09
N GLU A 42 -10.33 -6.79 -28.60
CA GLU A 42 -10.68 -7.18 -27.25
C GLU A 42 -10.60 -8.71 -27.12
N ILE A 43 -9.84 -9.19 -26.15
CA ILE A 43 -9.64 -10.61 -25.89
C ILE A 43 -9.64 -10.86 -24.38
N SER A 44 -10.21 -11.99 -23.96
CA SER A 44 -10.16 -12.40 -22.57
C SER A 44 -8.78 -12.98 -22.25
N TRP A 45 -8.28 -12.71 -21.04
CA TRP A 45 -7.03 -13.22 -20.52
C TRP A 45 -6.94 -14.76 -20.63
N LYS A 46 -8.05 -15.46 -20.43
CA LYS A 46 -8.09 -16.93 -20.50
C LYS A 46 -7.85 -17.48 -21.92
N ASP A 47 -8.10 -16.65 -22.93
CA ASP A 47 -8.00 -17.01 -24.35
C ASP A 47 -6.62 -16.58 -24.93
N LEU A 48 -5.79 -15.92 -24.12
CA LEU A 48 -4.42 -15.57 -24.47
C LEU A 48 -3.49 -16.78 -24.39
N THR A 49 -2.85 -17.08 -25.51
CA THR A 49 -1.96 -18.25 -25.65
C THR A 49 -0.49 -17.88 -25.85
N LYS A 50 -0.18 -16.61 -26.17
CA LYS A 50 1.19 -16.11 -26.30
C LYS A 50 1.79 -15.78 -24.93
N GLU A 51 3.07 -16.09 -24.74
CA GLU A 51 3.80 -15.81 -23.49
C GLU A 51 4.08 -14.31 -23.32
N ASP A 52 4.45 -13.64 -24.42
CA ASP A 52 4.68 -12.19 -24.46
C ASP A 52 3.55 -11.50 -25.23
N ILE A 53 2.88 -10.56 -24.56
CA ILE A 53 1.76 -9.79 -25.10
C ILE A 53 1.93 -8.31 -24.78
N GLN A 54 1.45 -7.45 -25.68
CA GLN A 54 1.33 -6.02 -25.42
C GLN A 54 -0.14 -5.67 -25.22
N ILE A 55 -0.45 -5.06 -24.08
CA ILE A 55 -1.81 -4.61 -23.73
C ILE A 55 -1.86 -3.10 -23.83
N LEU A 56 -2.87 -2.58 -24.53
CA LEU A 56 -3.26 -1.18 -24.46
C LEU A 56 -4.23 -1.02 -23.29
N ALA A 57 -3.88 -0.17 -22.33
CA ALA A 57 -4.69 0.06 -21.14
C ALA A 57 -4.95 1.55 -20.95
N ASP A 58 -6.17 1.88 -20.52
CA ASP A 58 -6.49 3.22 -20.05
C ASP A 58 -5.76 3.49 -18.74
N ILE A 59 -5.16 4.67 -18.63
CA ILE A 59 -4.41 5.10 -17.45
C ILE A 59 -5.13 6.27 -16.80
N GLU A 60 -5.32 6.19 -15.50
CA GLU A 60 -5.74 7.30 -14.64
C GLU A 60 -4.54 7.91 -13.92
N LYS A 61 -4.58 9.23 -13.72
CA LYS A 61 -3.64 9.94 -12.84
C LYS A 61 -4.21 9.95 -11.42
N VAL A 62 -3.47 9.39 -10.47
CA VAL A 62 -3.91 9.27 -9.08
C VAL A 62 -2.92 9.89 -8.10
N TYR A 63 -3.43 10.24 -6.92
CA TYR A 63 -2.57 10.37 -5.74
C TYR A 63 -2.23 8.97 -5.25
N ALA A 64 -1.02 8.78 -4.74
CA ALA A 64 -0.65 7.53 -4.09
C ALA A 64 0.30 7.76 -2.93
N ILE A 65 0.28 6.85 -1.97
CA ILE A 65 1.19 6.85 -0.83
C ILE A 65 2.10 5.62 -0.88
N ILE A 66 3.39 5.80 -0.63
CA ILE A 66 4.34 4.68 -0.55
C ILE A 66 3.98 3.78 0.64
N LEU A 67 3.76 2.51 0.34
CA LEU A 67 3.47 1.46 1.30
C LEU A 67 4.74 0.74 1.76
N SER A 68 5.68 0.49 0.84
CA SER A 68 6.94 -0.21 1.12
C SER A 68 7.70 0.41 2.29
N GLN A 69 8.44 -0.42 3.05
CA GLN A 69 9.25 0.06 4.16
C GLN A 69 10.45 0.87 3.64
N ASP A 70 11.06 1.67 4.51
CA ASP A 70 12.17 2.55 4.14
C ASP A 70 13.37 1.78 3.57
N CYS A 71 13.66 0.60 4.12
CA CYS A 71 14.72 -0.26 3.60
C CYS A 71 14.41 -0.78 2.20
N ASP A 72 13.15 -1.12 1.93
CA ASP A 72 12.70 -1.61 0.64
C ASP A 72 12.74 -0.49 -0.40
N CYS A 73 12.36 0.73 0.01
CA CYS A 73 12.46 1.94 -0.81
C CYS A 73 13.88 2.23 -1.31
N LEU A 74 14.90 1.72 -0.62
CA LEU A 74 16.30 1.88 -1.00
C LEU A 74 16.84 0.71 -1.84
N ARG A 75 16.26 -0.48 -1.72
CA ARG A 75 16.88 -1.74 -2.18
C ARG A 75 16.10 -2.45 -3.26
N GLU A 76 14.78 -2.42 -3.18
CA GLU A 76 13.91 -3.19 -4.06
C GLU A 76 13.77 -2.53 -5.44
N GLU A 77 13.57 -3.35 -6.47
CA GLU A 77 13.29 -2.87 -7.82
C GLU A 77 11.90 -2.24 -7.91
N TYR A 78 10.92 -2.83 -7.21
CA TYR A 78 9.53 -2.40 -7.22
C TYR A 78 9.09 -1.90 -5.85
N ILE A 79 8.43 -0.74 -5.85
CA ILE A 79 7.88 -0.11 -4.67
C ILE A 79 6.36 -0.23 -4.72
N SER A 80 5.80 -0.73 -3.62
CA SER A 80 4.36 -0.81 -3.45
C SER A 80 3.81 0.55 -3.02
N LEU A 81 2.72 0.96 -3.65
CA LEU A 81 1.97 2.16 -3.36
C LEU A 81 0.51 1.81 -3.13
N ILE A 82 -0.19 2.67 -2.40
CA ILE A 82 -1.64 2.61 -2.23
C ILE A 82 -2.26 3.84 -2.87
N VAL A 83 -3.32 3.64 -3.65
CA VAL A 83 -4.10 4.73 -4.22
C VAL A 83 -4.75 5.57 -3.12
N VAL A 84 -4.64 6.89 -3.26
CA VAL A 84 -5.27 7.88 -2.41
C VAL A 84 -6.44 8.51 -3.17
N SER A 85 -7.65 8.30 -2.65
CA SER A 85 -8.90 8.68 -3.31
C SER A 85 -9.62 9.81 -2.59
N GLU A 86 -10.39 10.60 -3.34
CA GLU A 86 -11.26 11.63 -2.77
C GLU A 86 -12.31 11.01 -1.82
N TRP A 87 -12.47 11.64 -0.66
CA TRP A 87 -13.55 11.34 0.26
C TRP A 87 -14.81 12.14 -0.11
N LYS A 88 -15.72 11.50 -0.84
CA LYS A 88 -16.93 12.18 -1.38
C LYS A 88 -17.95 12.61 -0.31
N LYS A 89 -17.97 11.98 0.87
CA LYS A 89 -18.99 12.24 1.89
C LYS A 89 -18.58 13.38 2.81
N ASP A 90 -19.16 14.56 2.60
CA ASP A 90 -18.92 15.72 3.46
C ASP A 90 -19.96 15.84 4.59
N TYR A 91 -19.51 16.30 5.75
CA TYR A 91 -20.36 16.52 6.91
C TYR A 91 -20.15 17.96 7.41
N LYS A 92 -21.24 18.74 7.38
CA LYS A 92 -21.24 20.19 7.69
C LYS A 92 -20.80 20.55 9.12
N LYS A 93 -20.80 19.60 10.07
CA LYS A 93 -20.45 19.83 11.49
C LYS A 93 -19.27 18.96 11.90
N SER A 94 -18.24 19.58 12.49
CA SER A 94 -16.99 18.94 12.92
C SER A 94 -17.18 17.79 13.91
N ASN A 95 -18.06 17.93 14.91
CA ASN A 95 -18.32 16.86 15.88
C ASN A 95 -18.93 15.61 15.23
N LYS A 96 -19.93 15.82 14.36
CA LYS A 96 -20.55 14.73 13.62
C LYS A 96 -19.54 14.06 12.68
N TRP A 97 -18.65 14.84 12.07
CA TRP A 97 -17.58 14.30 11.24
C TRP A 97 -16.65 13.39 12.02
N ARG A 98 -16.17 13.83 13.19
CA ARG A 98 -15.30 13.03 14.08
C ARG A 98 -15.96 11.72 14.48
N GLU A 99 -17.21 11.76 14.93
CA GLU A 99 -17.96 10.55 15.34
C GLU A 99 -18.08 9.55 14.18
N GLU A 100 -18.32 10.03 12.98
CA GLU A 100 -18.48 9.19 11.80
C GLU A 100 -17.15 8.58 11.37
N ILE A 101 -16.04 9.32 11.44
CA ILE A 101 -14.70 8.76 11.22
C ILE A 101 -14.38 7.65 12.24
N ILE A 102 -14.75 7.83 13.51
CA ILE A 102 -14.57 6.79 14.53
C ILE A 102 -15.39 5.54 14.19
N LYS A 103 -16.67 5.71 13.81
CA LYS A 103 -17.52 4.59 13.39
C LYS A 103 -16.99 3.90 12.14
N LEU A 104 -16.51 4.65 11.16
CA LEU A 104 -15.91 4.15 9.93
C LEU A 104 -14.63 3.38 10.23
N ASN A 105 -13.80 3.86 11.13
CA ASN A 105 -12.59 3.13 11.53
C ASN A 105 -12.92 1.74 12.11
N ARG A 106 -14.01 1.66 12.90
CA ARG A 106 -14.49 0.38 13.47
C ARG A 106 -15.12 -0.56 12.45
N SER A 107 -15.83 -0.02 11.45
CA SER A 107 -16.59 -0.80 10.47
C SER A 107 -15.85 -1.09 9.18
N ARG A 108 -14.84 -0.27 8.84
CA ARG A 108 -14.05 -0.30 7.61
C ARG A 108 -12.59 0.05 7.94
N PRO A 109 -11.85 -0.88 8.55
CA PRO A 109 -10.45 -0.65 8.91
C PRO A 109 -9.54 -0.41 7.69
N SER A 110 -10.01 -0.77 6.48
CA SER A 110 -9.30 -0.61 5.21
C SER A 110 -9.08 0.84 4.78
N LYS A 111 -9.63 1.84 5.50
CA LYS A 111 -9.51 3.25 5.10
C LYS A 111 -8.83 4.09 6.15
N MET A 112 -7.89 4.94 5.75
CA MET A 112 -7.29 5.98 6.59
C MET A 112 -7.62 7.36 6.02
N TYR A 113 -8.17 8.24 6.85
CA TYR A 113 -8.55 9.59 6.43
C TYR A 113 -7.33 10.51 6.31
N LEU A 114 -7.33 11.32 5.27
CA LEU A 114 -6.32 12.34 4.97
C LEU A 114 -7.01 13.72 4.87
N PRO A 115 -6.74 14.67 5.77
CA PRO A 115 -7.35 15.99 5.76
C PRO A 115 -6.78 16.87 4.64
N PRO A 116 -7.55 17.87 4.16
CA PRO A 116 -7.01 18.88 3.27
C PRO A 116 -5.93 19.73 3.96
N ASP A 117 -4.94 20.16 3.19
CA ASP A 117 -3.86 21.04 3.61
C ASP A 117 -3.38 21.89 2.42
N SER A 118 -3.61 23.20 2.49
CA SER A 118 -3.26 24.14 1.43
C SER A 118 -1.76 24.30 1.26
N ASN A 119 -0.95 24.04 2.29
CA ASN A 119 0.52 24.15 2.20
C ASN A 119 1.09 23.10 1.22
N PHE A 120 0.37 21.99 1.05
CA PHE A 120 0.75 20.90 0.16
C PHE A 120 -0.19 20.76 -1.04
N ASN A 121 -0.99 21.78 -1.38
CA ASN A 121 -1.98 21.72 -2.47
C ASN A 121 -3.01 20.58 -2.35
N ILE A 122 -3.24 20.06 -1.13
CA ILE A 122 -4.26 19.04 -0.88
C ILE A 122 -5.57 19.75 -0.56
N ASN A 123 -6.35 20.08 -1.59
CA ASN A 123 -7.54 20.92 -1.42
C ASN A 123 -8.81 20.15 -1.05
N LYS A 124 -8.74 18.82 -1.07
CA LYS A 124 -9.89 17.94 -0.86
C LYS A 124 -9.64 17.01 0.32
N LYS A 125 -10.73 16.58 0.95
CA LYS A 125 -10.72 15.46 1.89
C LYS A 125 -10.40 14.19 1.11
N MET A 126 -9.41 13.44 1.55
CA MET A 126 -8.97 12.22 0.89
C MET A 126 -8.96 11.03 1.86
N HIS A 127 -8.70 9.85 1.33
CA HIS A 127 -8.37 8.68 2.11
C HIS A 127 -7.47 7.74 1.35
N ILE A 128 -6.68 7.01 2.13
CA ILE A 128 -5.95 5.83 1.71
C ILE A 128 -6.94 4.66 1.76
N ASP A 129 -6.98 3.83 0.73
CA ASP A 129 -7.71 2.56 0.71
C ASP A 129 -6.73 1.39 0.60
N PHE A 130 -6.48 0.69 1.70
CA PHE A 130 -5.48 -0.40 1.75
C PHE A 130 -5.80 -1.58 0.82
N SER A 131 -6.97 -1.62 0.18
CA SER A 131 -7.31 -2.62 -0.85
C SER A 131 -6.78 -2.29 -2.25
N GLN A 132 -6.37 -1.04 -2.51
CA GLN A 132 -5.95 -0.57 -3.83
C GLN A 132 -4.43 -0.41 -3.89
N ILE A 133 -3.72 -1.54 -3.87
CA ILE A 133 -2.26 -1.59 -3.96
C ILE A 133 -1.83 -1.77 -5.42
N PHE A 134 -0.80 -1.04 -5.82
CA PHE A 134 -0.10 -1.24 -7.08
C PHE A 134 1.41 -1.07 -6.88
N ASN A 135 2.19 -1.55 -7.84
CA ASN A 135 3.64 -1.47 -7.78
C ASN A 135 4.17 -0.62 -8.94
N LEU A 136 5.18 0.18 -8.68
CA LEU A 136 5.95 0.88 -9.71
C LEU A 136 7.44 0.60 -9.52
N LYS A 137 8.20 0.65 -10.61
CA LYS A 137 9.66 0.58 -10.52
C LYS A 137 10.18 1.76 -9.69
N ARG A 138 11.12 1.48 -8.78
CA ARG A 138 11.79 2.46 -7.93
C ARG A 138 12.43 3.57 -8.74
N GLU A 139 13.10 3.22 -9.84
CA GLU A 139 13.72 4.19 -10.75
C GLU A 139 12.71 5.19 -11.33
N ASN A 140 11.49 4.73 -11.66
CA ASN A 140 10.44 5.62 -12.14
C ASN A 140 10.03 6.63 -11.05
N LEU A 141 9.88 6.19 -9.81
CA LEU A 141 9.57 7.09 -8.69
C LEU A 141 10.71 8.09 -8.40
N ILE A 142 11.97 7.68 -8.57
CA ILE A 142 13.13 8.57 -8.45
C ILE A 142 13.10 9.64 -9.55
N ASN A 143 12.81 9.24 -10.79
CA ASN A 143 12.70 10.15 -11.93
C ASN A 143 11.49 11.11 -11.79
N LEU A 144 10.47 10.70 -11.05
CA LEU A 144 9.25 11.46 -10.78
C LEU A 144 9.25 12.12 -9.39
N LYS A 145 10.42 12.34 -8.76
CA LYS A 145 10.49 13.01 -7.44
C LYS A 145 9.85 14.41 -7.42
N ASN A 146 9.76 15.10 -8.55
CA ASN A 146 9.05 16.37 -8.67
C ASN A 146 7.53 16.25 -8.46
N LEU A 147 6.96 15.04 -8.62
CA LEU A 147 5.56 14.74 -8.34
C LEU A 147 5.32 14.32 -6.88
N ARG A 148 6.40 14.23 -6.08
CA ARG A 148 6.34 13.91 -4.66
C ARG A 148 5.95 15.15 -3.87
N LEU A 149 4.79 15.07 -3.22
CA LEU A 149 4.10 16.24 -2.66
C LEU A 149 4.50 16.52 -1.20
N CYS A 150 4.47 15.48 -0.37
CA CYS A 150 4.74 15.56 1.06
C CYS A 150 4.99 14.15 1.63
N ARG A 151 5.31 14.08 2.92
CA ARG A 151 5.33 12.82 3.68
C ARG A 151 4.43 12.93 4.89
N LEU A 152 3.91 11.81 5.39
CA LEU A 152 3.33 11.78 6.73
C LEU A 152 4.36 12.22 7.78
N ASN A 153 3.92 13.00 8.77
CA ASN A 153 4.73 13.28 9.95
C ASN A 153 4.85 12.02 10.84
N GLU A 154 5.66 12.10 11.90
CA GLU A 154 5.93 10.92 12.76
C GLU A 154 4.66 10.33 13.37
N GLU A 155 3.81 11.17 13.99
CA GLU A 155 2.56 10.73 14.62
C GLU A 155 1.60 10.07 13.61
N ALA A 156 1.45 10.64 12.41
CA ALA A 156 0.60 10.09 11.38
C ALA A 156 1.20 8.83 10.75
N MET A 157 2.52 8.71 10.70
CA MET A 157 3.21 7.51 10.24
C MET A 157 2.96 6.33 11.17
N ASP A 158 3.02 6.55 12.48
CA ASP A 158 2.76 5.50 13.47
C ASP A 158 1.32 4.97 13.33
N HIS A 159 0.35 5.87 13.18
CA HIS A 159 -1.04 5.48 12.92
C HIS A 159 -1.21 4.78 11.56
N PHE A 160 -0.50 5.22 10.52
CA PHE A 160 -0.50 4.56 9.22
C PHE A 160 0.03 3.11 9.32
N ARG A 161 1.13 2.90 10.05
CA ARG A 161 1.72 1.57 10.29
C ARG A 161 0.81 0.68 11.14
N GLU A 162 0.17 1.24 12.17
CA GLU A 162 -0.80 0.51 13.00
C GLU A 162 -2.00 0.04 12.15
N LYS A 163 -2.58 0.96 11.37
CA LYS A 163 -3.66 0.64 10.43
C LYS A 163 -3.27 -0.42 9.41
N LEU A 164 -2.05 -0.30 8.87
CA LEU A 164 -1.53 -1.24 7.90
C LEU A 164 -1.41 -2.65 8.51
N ALA A 165 -0.83 -2.76 9.70
CA ALA A 165 -0.72 -4.03 10.42
C ALA A 165 -2.09 -4.63 10.74
N PHE A 166 -3.03 -3.79 11.17
CA PHE A 166 -4.40 -4.19 11.46
C PHE A 166 -5.14 -4.69 10.22
N TYR A 167 -5.07 -3.96 9.10
CA TYR A 167 -5.79 -4.33 7.87
C TYR A 167 -5.28 -5.63 7.27
N PHE A 168 -3.97 -5.80 7.14
CA PHE A 168 -3.39 -7.02 6.59
C PHE A 168 -3.43 -8.21 7.55
N HIS A 169 -3.99 -8.02 8.76
CA HIS A 169 -4.02 -9.05 9.80
C HIS A 169 -2.67 -9.77 9.88
N ARG A 170 -1.57 -8.99 9.92
CA ARG A 170 -0.22 -9.53 10.06
C ARG A 170 -0.06 -10.07 11.49
N TYR A 171 -0.79 -11.15 11.78
CA TYR A 171 -0.35 -12.14 12.73
C TYR A 171 0.98 -12.66 12.20
N ALA A 172 1.93 -12.92 13.09
CA ALA A 172 3.10 -13.69 12.71
C ALA A 172 2.62 -14.94 11.98
N PHE A 173 3.32 -15.35 10.91
CA PHE A 173 3.12 -16.69 10.38
C PHE A 173 3.13 -17.67 11.55
N ASP A 174 2.16 -18.57 11.59
CA ASP A 174 2.21 -19.62 12.59
C ASP A 174 3.51 -20.39 12.34
N GLU A 175 4.43 -20.30 13.30
CA GLU A 175 5.76 -20.91 13.26
C GLU A 175 5.67 -22.44 13.08
N PHE A 176 4.49 -23.03 13.26
CA PHE A 176 4.19 -24.45 13.05
C PHE A 176 3.86 -24.80 11.59
N TYR A 177 3.33 -23.88 10.79
CA TYR A 177 2.89 -24.18 9.42
C TYR A 177 3.98 -24.66 8.45
N PRO A 178 5.25 -24.25 8.56
CA PRO A 178 6.31 -24.76 7.71
C PRO A 178 6.95 -26.05 8.22
N LEU A 179 6.63 -26.52 9.43
CA LEU A 179 7.33 -27.64 10.07
C LEU A 179 6.69 -28.97 9.66
N ASP A 180 7.52 -29.95 9.30
CA ASP A 180 7.11 -31.34 9.25
C ASP A 180 7.03 -31.96 10.66
N LYS A 181 6.66 -33.25 10.73
CA LYS A 181 6.47 -33.93 12.01
C LYS A 181 7.77 -34.01 12.84
N GLU A 182 8.90 -34.26 12.20
CA GLU A 182 10.19 -34.40 12.89
C GLU A 182 10.71 -33.03 13.35
N GLU A 183 10.52 -32.00 12.52
CA GLU A 183 10.83 -30.61 12.83
C GLU A 183 9.96 -30.06 13.96
N MET A 184 8.68 -30.44 14.01
CA MET A 184 7.75 -30.08 15.07
C MET A 184 8.15 -30.71 16.42
N ASP A 185 8.52 -31.99 16.44
CA ASP A 185 9.00 -32.68 17.66
C ASP A 185 10.30 -32.04 18.19
N SER A 186 11.21 -31.67 17.29
CA SER A 186 12.45 -30.94 17.61
C SER A 186 12.15 -29.55 18.17
N TYR A 187 11.21 -28.83 17.55
CA TYR A 187 10.77 -27.50 17.99
C TYR A 187 10.14 -27.54 19.37
N GLU A 188 9.24 -28.50 19.65
CA GLU A 188 8.62 -28.68 20.97
C GLU A 188 9.65 -28.96 22.06
N LYS A 189 10.67 -29.77 21.75
CA LYS A 189 11.76 -30.06 22.67
C LYS A 189 12.57 -28.81 22.98
N TRP A 190 12.99 -28.06 21.96
CA TRP A 190 13.68 -26.78 22.14
C TRP A 190 12.85 -25.80 22.97
N ARG A 191 11.55 -25.69 22.68
CA ARG A 191 10.63 -24.78 23.38
C ARG A 191 10.51 -25.11 24.86
N LYS A 192 10.40 -26.39 25.22
CA LYS A 192 10.40 -26.85 26.62
C LYS A 192 11.70 -26.48 27.33
N GLU A 193 12.85 -26.77 26.70
CA GLU A 193 14.16 -26.44 27.26
C GLU A 193 14.40 -24.92 27.40
N ALA A 194 13.91 -24.12 26.45
CA ALA A 194 14.01 -22.66 26.49
C ALA A 194 13.12 -22.04 27.57
N TYR A 195 11.93 -22.60 27.80
CA TYR A 195 11.02 -22.19 28.87
C TYR A 195 11.59 -22.51 30.25
N GLU A 196 12.17 -23.70 30.43
CA GLU A 196 12.85 -24.11 31.67
C GLU A 196 14.05 -23.21 31.99
N ARG A 197 14.86 -22.85 30.99
CA ARG A 197 15.99 -21.92 31.14
C ARG A 197 15.57 -20.52 31.61
N ARG A 198 14.43 -20.00 31.13
CA ARG A 198 13.91 -18.69 31.54
C ARG A 198 13.36 -18.68 32.96
N ASN A 199 12.77 -19.79 33.42
CA ASN A 199 12.28 -19.90 34.79
C ASN A 199 13.39 -20.12 35.82
N TYR A 200 14.54 -20.66 35.41
CA TYR A 200 15.73 -20.80 36.27
C TYR A 200 16.48 -19.48 36.52
N GLN A 201 16.20 -18.44 35.71
CA GLN A 201 16.84 -17.12 35.80
C GLN A 201 16.00 -16.07 36.55
N ARG A 202 14.85 -16.47 37.11
CA ARG A 202 14.00 -15.65 37.99
C ARG A 202 14.10 -16.12 39.43
#